data_AF-M4Z347-F1
#
_entry.id   AF-M4Z347-F1
#
_cell.length_a   1.000
_cell.length_b   1.000
_cell.length_c   1.000
_cell.angle_alpha   90.00
_cell.angle_beta   90.00
_cell.angle_gamma   90.00
#
_symmetry.space_group_name_H-M   'P 1'
#
loop_
_entity.id
_entity.type
_entity.pdbx_description
1 polymer ?
#
loop_
_entity_poly.entity_id
_entity_poly.type
_entity_poly.pdbx_seq_one_letter_code
_entity_poly.pdbx_strand_id
1 'polypeptide(L)' 'MAREDDDRPQKAVSHEVGQDLSMLSVEELTGRIGLLRAEIERIEQAVAKKRASRDAAASIFKS' A
#
# COMPACT_ATOMS: atom_id res chain seq x y z
N MET A 1 -15.71 -15.02 -35.35
CA MET A 1 -16.39 -13.93 -34.62
C MET A 1 -15.54 -13.57 -33.42
N ALA A 2 -15.45 -12.26 -33.13
CA ALA A 2 -14.47 -11.63 -32.25
C ALA A 2 -14.79 -11.77 -30.75
N ARG A 3 -13.75 -11.80 -29.90
CA ARG A 3 -13.43 -10.82 -28.83
C ARG A 3 -12.67 -11.47 -27.66
N GLU A 4 -11.35 -11.59 -27.76
CA GLU A 4 -10.48 -11.90 -26.61
C GLU A 4 -9.14 -11.18 -26.79
N ASP A 5 -9.11 -9.85 -26.65
CA ASP A 5 -7.86 -9.10 -26.73
C ASP A 5 -7.94 -7.78 -25.94
N ASP A 6 -8.42 -7.86 -24.69
CA ASP A 6 -8.29 -6.72 -23.76
C ASP A 6 -7.99 -7.14 -22.32
N ASP A 7 -7.14 -8.16 -22.14
CA ASP A 7 -6.60 -8.53 -20.82
C ASP A 7 -5.14 -8.09 -20.70
N ARG A 8 -4.86 -6.85 -21.12
CA ARG A 8 -3.57 -6.22 -20.81
C ARG A 8 -3.60 -5.88 -19.32
N PRO A 9 -2.62 -6.30 -18.50
CA PRO A 9 -2.51 -5.82 -17.14
C PRO A 9 -2.46 -4.29 -17.21
N GLN A 10 -3.51 -3.63 -16.71
CA GLN A 10 -3.48 -2.18 -16.52
C GLN A 10 -2.24 -1.90 -15.69
N LYS A 11 -1.26 -1.23 -16.31
CA LYS A 11 -0.02 -0.84 -15.66
C LYS A 11 -0.40 -0.24 -14.31
N ALA A 12 0.02 -0.88 -13.24
CA ALA A 12 -0.19 -0.40 -11.88
C ALA A 12 0.15 1.08 -11.88
N VAL A 13 -0.84 1.92 -11.56
CA VAL A 13 -0.69 3.38 -11.51
C VAL A 13 0.56 3.63 -10.68
N SER A 14 1.63 4.04 -11.38
CA SER A 14 2.98 4.19 -10.84
C SER A 14 2.98 5.47 -10.02
N HIS A 15 2.28 5.42 -8.89
CA HIS A 15 2.28 6.50 -7.93
C HIS A 15 3.64 6.49 -7.26
N GLU A 16 4.40 7.57 -7.49
CA GLU A 16 5.67 7.79 -6.82
C GLU A 16 5.47 8.81 -5.70
N VAL A 17 6.07 8.53 -4.54
CA VAL A 17 6.07 9.47 -3.42
C VAL A 17 6.90 10.69 -3.82
N GLY A 18 6.29 11.88 -3.75
CA GLY A 18 6.94 13.12 -4.14
C GLY A 18 6.82 13.49 -5.63
N GLN A 19 6.01 12.76 -6.40
CA GLN A 19 5.67 13.15 -7.78
C GLN A 19 4.98 14.52 -7.81
N ASP A 20 5.25 15.31 -8.86
CA ASP A 20 4.47 16.50 -9.15
C ASP A 20 2.97 16.17 -9.35
N LEU A 21 2.12 16.99 -8.73
CA LEU A 21 0.67 16.84 -8.71
C LEU A 21 -0.04 17.87 -9.60
N SER A 22 0.70 18.79 -10.22
CA SER A 22 0.15 19.92 -10.98
C SER A 22 -0.77 19.52 -12.14
N MET A 23 -0.54 18.34 -12.73
CA MET A 23 -1.29 17.80 -13.87
C MET A 23 -2.36 16.77 -13.47
N LEU A 24 -2.55 16.49 -12.17
CA LEU A 24 -3.51 15.50 -11.69
C LEU A 24 -4.86 16.13 -11.36
N SER A 25 -5.93 15.43 -11.72
CA SER A 25 -7.29 15.80 -11.31
C SER A 25 -7.55 15.49 -9.84
N VAL A 26 -8.60 16.13 -9.29
CA VAL A 26 -9.04 15.90 -7.90
C VAL A 26 -9.41 14.42 -7.66
N GLU A 27 -10.01 13.76 -8.64
CA GLU A 27 -10.39 12.34 -8.54
C GLU A 27 -9.15 11.44 -8.48
N GLU A 28 -8.16 11.69 -9.34
CA GLU A 28 -6.88 10.97 -9.32
C GLU A 28 -6.13 11.16 -7.99
N LEU A 29 -6.11 12.38 -7.46
CA LEU A 29 -5.53 12.68 -6.15
C LEU A 29 -6.25 11.93 -5.03
N THR A 30 -7.59 11.90 -5.08
CA THR A 30 -8.41 11.20 -4.09
C THR A 30 -8.19 9.69 -4.14
N GLY A 31 -8.14 9.10 -5.34
CA GLY A 31 -7.81 7.69 -5.53
C GLY A 31 -6.42 7.34 -5.01
N ARG A 32 -5.43 8.18 -5.31
CA ARG A 32 -4.05 8.03 -4.80
C ARG A 32 -3.98 8.12 -3.27
N ILE A 33 -4.70 9.05 -2.66
CA ILE A 33 -4.81 9.14 -1.19
C ILE A 33 -5.38 7.85 -0.62
N GLY A 34 -6.41 7.27 -1.24
CA GLY A 34 -6.99 6.00 -0.82
C GLY A 34 -5.96 4.86 -0.82
N LEU A 35 -5.21 4.72 -1.91
CA LEU A 35 -4.15 3.70 -2.02
C LEU A 35 -3.06 3.86 -0.96
N LEU A 36 -2.57 5.08 -0.75
CA LEU A 36 -1.54 5.36 0.24
C LEU A 36 -2.02 5.11 1.68
N ARG A 37 -3.28 5.43 1.99
CA ARG A 37 -3.87 5.15 3.31
C ARG A 37 -3.98 3.65 3.57
N ALA A 38 -4.42 2.87 2.58
CA ALA A 38 -4.46 1.41 2.70
C ALA A 38 -3.06 0.82 2.92
N GLU A 39 -2.05 1.36 2.25
CA GLU A 39 -0.66 0.92 2.46
C GLU A 39 -0.13 1.30 3.85
N ILE A 40 -0.44 2.50 4.35
CA ILE A 40 -0.12 2.90 5.73
C ILE A 40 -0.71 1.89 6.72
N GLU A 41 -2.00 1.56 6.60
CA GLU A 41 -2.66 0.62 7.49
C GLU A 41 -1.98 -0.76 7.46
N ARG A 42 -1.66 -1.26 6.27
CA ARG A 42 -0.93 -2.53 6.10
C ARG A 42 0.41 -2.51 6.83
N ILE A 43 1.18 -1.43 6.69
CA ILE A 43 2.50 -1.27 7.34
C ILE A 43 2.33 -1.20 8.86
N GLU A 44 1.36 -0.44 9.37
CA GLU A 44 1.06 -0.34 10.80
C GLU A 44 0.72 -1.72 11.40
N GLN A 45 -0.10 -2.52 10.72
CA GLN A 45 -0.42 -3.88 11.14
C GLN A 45 0.83 -4.78 11.16
N ALA A 46 1.72 -4.67 10.16
CA ALA A 46 2.97 -5.42 10.13
C ALA A 46 3.91 -5.02 11.28
N VAL A 47 3.99 -3.71 11.59
CA VAL A 47 4.76 -3.19 12.73
C VAL A 47 4.19 -3.72 14.05
N ALA A 48 2.87 -3.70 14.23
CA ALA A 48 2.22 -4.21 15.43
C ALA A 48 2.52 -5.70 15.64
N LYS A 49 2.40 -6.53 14.59
CA LYS A 49 2.76 -7.96 14.62
C LYS A 49 4.23 -8.18 15.01
N LYS A 50 5.15 -7.42 14.42
CA LYS A 50 6.59 -7.51 14.75
C LYS A 50 6.89 -7.10 16.18
N ARG A 51 6.26 -6.04 16.69
CA ARG A 51 6.40 -5.62 18.10
C ARG A 51 5.90 -6.69 19.06
N ALA A 52 4.69 -7.23 18.83
CA ALA A 52 4.13 -8.30 19.65
C ALA A 52 5.05 -9.54 19.69
N SER A 53 5.61 -9.93 18.54
CA SER A 53 6.58 -11.03 18.48
C SER A 53 7.85 -10.75 19.28
N ARG A 54 8.43 -9.54 19.17
CA ARG A 54 9.62 -9.15 19.93
C ARG A 54 9.35 -9.14 21.43
N ASP A 55 8.23 -8.57 21.84
CA ASP A 55 7.90 -8.41 23.26
C ASP A 55 7.60 -9.79 23.90
N ALA A 56 6.94 -10.70 23.17
CA ALA A 56 6.76 -12.09 23.60
C ALA A 56 8.10 -12.82 23.76
N ALA A 57 9.03 -12.66 22.81
CA ALA A 57 10.37 -13.23 22.92
C ALA A 57 11.15 -12.65 24.11
N ALA A 58 11.10 -11.34 24.32
CA ALA A 58 11.77 -10.68 25.45
C ALA A 58 11.28 -11.19 26.82
N SER A 59 10.01 -11.56 26.93
CA SER A 59 9.44 -12.16 28.15
C SER A 59 10.02 -13.56 28.44
N ILE A 60 10.28 -14.36 27.40
CA ILE A 60 10.84 -15.71 27.52
C ILE A 60 12.30 -15.67 27.98
N PHE A 61 13.09 -14.70 27.49
CA PHE A 61 14.51 -14.57 27.86
C PHE A 61 14.77 -13.86 29.20
N LYS A 62 13.73 -13.34 29.87
CA LYS A 62 13.84 -12.69 31.19
C LYS A 62 13.41 -13.58 32.36
N SER A 63 13.13 -14.87 32.09
CA SER A 63 12.88 -15.90 33.10
C SER A 63 14.16 -16.63 33.47
#